data_AF-A0A3E1RH20-F1
#
_entry.id   AF-A0A3E1RH20-F1
#
_cell.length_a   1.000
_cell.length_b   1.000
_cell.length_c   1.000
_cell.angle_alpha   90.00
_cell.angle_beta   90.00
_cell.angle_gamma   90.00
#
_symmetry.space_group_name_H-M   'P 1'
#
loop_
_entity.id
_entity.type
_entity.pdbx_description
1 polymer ?
#
loop_
_entity_poly.entity_id
_entity_poly.type
_entity_poly.pdbx_seq_one_letter_code
_entity_poly.pdbx_strand_id
1 'polypeptide(L)'
;MSEAQLSPQAAQGIALFDARPFFEKALAYGIQHGLIDAAKLDAMQLEAPKGMVQIARYFGSEFLRPELEKARARIVNLVSLNLEHSSRGDLRKAAEALRDNSLLSRSKGASDMLKALIAMPQSSHFGMNEQGGFRDDHIPQLAKWSLRSLADYQAELTKRQQVAQVIDAALWLADSLGIDADDLEDAGRDAEAVIRTALLVLATKQTQLPDWVAFQKTIAALRKKAAASKAASIAIPMPRDLPAEFKAVVDGVRKTVLTDLPKILDSTLPARKLFDQTPAFMGRYFWVEDGLSEVDDFDRAASSAWNKATGGHSDDSSLLTLFLCIASGSAHKTLLTAKGAAALVRKVRKSGVSPELVAPYILANAPEQYQNDYLELWQEFWEEAEALLLSDHDDKLYDALALLRRDCNVAAG
;
A
#
# COMPACT_ATOMS: atom_id res chain seq x y z
N MET A 1 -49.07 55.62 -28.18
CA MET A 1 -50.18 54.73 -27.73
C MET A 1 -49.96 53.37 -28.35
N SER A 2 -49.74 52.37 -27.49
CA SER A 2 -49.93 50.91 -27.66
C SER A 2 -49.71 50.25 -29.03
N GLU A 3 -48.59 49.55 -29.18
CA GLU A 3 -48.54 48.30 -29.97
C GLU A 3 -48.09 47.18 -29.03
N ALA A 4 -49.02 46.29 -28.72
CA ALA A 4 -48.79 45.12 -27.88
C ALA A 4 -48.10 44.03 -28.72
N GLN A 5 -46.83 43.76 -28.42
CA GLN A 5 -46.11 42.58 -28.91
C GLN A 5 -46.66 41.32 -28.22
N LEU A 6 -47.47 40.55 -28.94
CA LEU A 6 -47.77 39.16 -28.62
C LEU A 6 -46.51 38.32 -28.87
N SER A 7 -45.81 37.97 -27.79
CA SER A 7 -44.76 36.95 -27.82
C SER A 7 -45.40 35.56 -27.84
N PRO A 8 -44.97 34.63 -28.71
CA PRO A 8 -45.54 33.29 -28.77
C PRO A 8 -45.16 32.51 -27.49
N GLN A 9 -46.17 31.98 -26.80
CA GLN A 9 -46.00 31.01 -25.72
C GLN A 9 -45.21 29.82 -26.25
N ALA A 10 -44.01 29.61 -25.69
CA ALA A 10 -43.25 28.39 -25.88
C ALA A 10 -44.07 27.21 -25.36
N ALA A 11 -44.53 26.35 -26.26
CA ALA A 11 -45.10 25.06 -25.93
C ALA A 11 -44.02 24.23 -25.23
N GLN A 12 -44.01 24.25 -23.89
CA GLN A 12 -43.25 23.30 -23.09
C GLN A 12 -43.87 21.92 -23.34
N GLY A 13 -43.27 21.16 -24.25
CA GLY A 13 -43.59 19.76 -24.47
C GLY A 13 -43.32 18.99 -23.18
N ILE A 14 -44.40 18.66 -22.46
CA ILE A 14 -44.38 17.72 -21.35
C ILE A 14 -43.95 16.38 -21.94
N ALA A 15 -42.68 16.02 -21.76
CA ALA A 15 -42.20 14.68 -22.08
C ALA A 15 -42.95 13.70 -21.17
N LEU A 16 -43.95 13.01 -21.73
CA LEU A 16 -44.67 11.93 -21.05
C LEU A 16 -43.65 10.88 -20.62
N PHE A 17 -43.37 10.81 -19.32
CA PHE A 17 -42.48 9.80 -18.76
C PHE A 17 -43.20 8.45 -18.79
N ASP A 18 -42.84 7.61 -19.75
CA ASP A 18 -43.33 6.24 -19.81
C ASP A 18 -42.64 5.40 -18.72
N ALA A 19 -43.37 5.08 -17.65
CA ALA A 19 -42.86 4.33 -16.50
C ALA A 19 -42.78 2.81 -16.72
N ARG A 20 -43.21 2.31 -17.89
CA ARG A 20 -43.18 0.87 -18.17
C ARG A 20 -41.74 0.32 -18.17
N PRO A 21 -41.54 -0.95 -17.76
CA PRO A 21 -40.28 -1.66 -17.97
C PRO A 21 -39.84 -1.60 -19.43
N PHE A 22 -38.53 -1.55 -19.67
CA PHE A 22 -38.00 -1.43 -21.03
C PHE A 22 -38.43 -2.60 -21.95
N PHE A 23 -38.56 -3.80 -21.38
CA PHE A 23 -39.15 -4.95 -22.09
C PHE A 23 -40.54 -4.66 -22.65
N GLU A 24 -41.44 -4.08 -21.86
CA GLU A 24 -42.81 -3.77 -22.30
C GLU A 24 -42.82 -2.70 -23.39
N LYS A 25 -41.93 -1.71 -23.29
CA LYS A 25 -41.76 -0.67 -24.32
C LYS A 25 -41.29 -1.27 -25.65
N ALA A 26 -40.27 -2.13 -25.59
CA ALA A 26 -39.73 -2.81 -26.77
C ALA A 26 -40.75 -3.77 -27.39
N LEU A 27 -41.51 -4.50 -26.57
CA LEU A 27 -42.58 -5.39 -27.03
C LEU A 27 -43.70 -4.60 -27.74
N ALA A 28 -44.19 -3.52 -27.11
CA ALA A 28 -45.21 -2.66 -27.70
C ALA A 28 -44.75 -2.04 -29.02
N TYR A 29 -43.50 -1.55 -29.07
CA TYR A 29 -42.91 -1.03 -30.29
C TYR A 29 -42.84 -2.10 -31.39
N GLY A 30 -42.38 -3.31 -31.04
CA GLY A 30 -42.27 -4.44 -31.97
C GLY A 30 -43.60 -4.88 -32.56
N ILE A 31 -44.67 -4.92 -31.75
CA ILE A 31 -46.03 -5.21 -32.22
C ILE A 31 -46.52 -4.09 -33.15
N GLN A 32 -46.38 -2.83 -32.73
CA GLN A 32 -46.86 -1.67 -33.50
C GLN A 32 -46.22 -1.57 -34.89
N HIS A 33 -44.94 -1.97 -35.01
CA HIS A 33 -44.18 -1.91 -36.26
C HIS A 33 -44.11 -3.26 -37.00
N GLY A 34 -44.87 -4.27 -36.58
CA GLY A 34 -44.92 -5.58 -37.24
C GLY A 34 -43.62 -6.38 -37.17
N LEU A 35 -42.73 -6.06 -36.21
CA LEU A 35 -41.48 -6.80 -35.98
C LEU A 35 -41.70 -8.06 -35.13
N ILE A 36 -42.75 -8.06 -34.30
CA ILE A 36 -43.15 -9.18 -33.44
C ILE A 36 -44.54 -9.63 -33.88
N ASP A 37 -44.63 -10.85 -34.40
CA ASP A 37 -45.88 -11.45 -34.87
C ASP A 37 -46.57 -12.28 -33.77
N ALA A 38 -47.76 -12.80 -34.08
CA ALA A 38 -48.53 -13.62 -33.15
C ALA A 38 -47.79 -14.91 -32.74
N ALA A 39 -47.11 -15.57 -33.69
CA ALA A 39 -46.34 -16.78 -33.41
C ALA A 39 -45.23 -16.51 -32.39
N LYS A 40 -44.56 -15.36 -32.47
CA LYS A 40 -43.54 -14.96 -31.52
C LYS A 40 -44.13 -14.64 -30.13
N LEU A 41 -45.30 -14.01 -30.07
CA LEU A 41 -46.01 -13.79 -28.81
C LEU A 41 -46.40 -15.11 -28.13
N ASP A 42 -46.90 -16.07 -28.89
CA ASP A 42 -47.26 -17.41 -28.38
C ASP A 42 -46.03 -18.14 -27.82
N ALA A 43 -44.89 -18.03 -28.51
CA ALA A 43 -43.63 -18.57 -28.02
C ALA A 43 -43.20 -17.93 -26.69
N MET A 44 -43.31 -16.59 -26.56
CA MET A 44 -43.01 -15.90 -25.30
C MET A 44 -43.96 -16.31 -24.16
N GLN A 45 -45.25 -16.52 -24.45
CA GLN A 45 -46.24 -16.97 -23.47
C GLN A 45 -45.94 -18.40 -22.96
N LEU A 46 -45.40 -19.27 -23.82
CA LEU A 46 -44.98 -20.61 -23.43
C LEU A 46 -43.67 -20.64 -22.63
N GLU A 47 -42.74 -19.72 -22.93
CA GLU A 47 -41.43 -19.63 -22.27
C GLU A 47 -41.48 -18.97 -20.89
N ALA A 48 -42.29 -17.91 -20.74
CA ALA A 48 -42.29 -17.09 -19.53
C ALA A 48 -42.58 -17.88 -18.23
N PRO A 49 -43.58 -18.79 -18.18
CA PRO A 49 -43.83 -19.60 -16.98
C PRO A 49 -42.64 -20.50 -16.61
N LYS A 50 -41.97 -21.10 -17.61
CA LYS A 50 -40.78 -21.94 -17.38
C LYS A 50 -39.65 -21.12 -16.77
N GLY A 51 -39.42 -19.91 -17.28
CA GLY A 51 -38.42 -18.98 -16.73
C GLY A 51 -38.73 -18.56 -15.30
N MET A 52 -40.01 -18.29 -14.99
CA MET A 52 -40.44 -17.94 -13.63
C MET A 52 -40.17 -19.08 -12.63
N VAL A 53 -40.49 -20.33 -12.99
CA VAL A 53 -40.22 -21.50 -12.15
C VAL A 53 -38.72 -21.68 -11.92
N GLN A 54 -37.90 -21.58 -12.98
CA GLN A 54 -36.44 -21.70 -12.87
C GLN A 54 -35.84 -20.62 -11.96
N ILE A 55 -36.27 -19.37 -12.09
CA ILE A 55 -35.81 -18.26 -11.26
C ILE A 55 -36.26 -18.44 -9.80
N ALA A 56 -37.50 -18.88 -9.57
CA ALA A 56 -38.00 -19.14 -8.21
C ALA A 56 -37.22 -20.26 -7.53
N ARG A 57 -36.93 -21.36 -8.24
CA ARG A 57 -36.06 -22.45 -7.76
C ARG A 57 -34.65 -21.97 -7.44
N TYR A 58 -34.08 -21.12 -8.30
CA TYR A 58 -32.69 -20.66 -8.15
C TYR A 58 -32.48 -19.76 -6.92
N PHE A 59 -33.45 -18.90 -6.59
CA PHE A 59 -33.32 -17.96 -5.47
C PHE A 59 -34.07 -18.37 -4.19
N GLY A 60 -34.87 -19.43 -4.25
CA GLY A 60 -35.79 -19.80 -3.17
C GLY A 60 -36.53 -21.10 -3.47
N SER A 61 -37.86 -21.05 -3.54
CA SER A 61 -38.71 -22.22 -3.79
C SER A 61 -39.72 -21.95 -4.89
N GLU A 62 -39.80 -22.85 -5.86
CA GLU A 62 -40.79 -22.81 -6.95
C GLU A 62 -42.22 -23.16 -6.52
N PHE A 63 -42.39 -23.70 -5.32
CA PHE A 63 -43.70 -24.11 -4.79
C PHE A 63 -44.40 -22.99 -4.01
N LEU A 64 -43.70 -21.89 -3.72
CA LEU A 64 -44.24 -20.77 -2.96
C LEU A 64 -44.71 -19.65 -3.88
N ARG A 65 -46.01 -19.31 -3.79
CA ARG A 65 -46.60 -18.20 -4.57
C ARG A 65 -45.83 -16.88 -4.43
N PRO A 66 -45.38 -16.44 -3.24
CA PRO A 66 -44.59 -15.21 -3.12
C PRO A 66 -43.28 -15.24 -3.92
N GLU A 67 -42.62 -16.40 -4.01
CA GLU A 67 -41.37 -16.55 -4.76
C GLU A 67 -41.62 -16.58 -6.28
N LEU A 68 -42.72 -17.19 -6.74
CA LEU A 68 -43.15 -17.11 -8.14
C LEU A 68 -43.49 -15.66 -8.56
N GLU A 69 -44.15 -14.88 -7.70
CA GLU A 69 -44.43 -13.45 -7.98
C GLU A 69 -43.14 -12.62 -8.05
N LYS A 70 -42.19 -12.86 -7.14
CA LYS A 70 -40.86 -12.24 -7.24
C LYS A 70 -40.13 -12.68 -8.50
N ALA A 71 -40.23 -13.94 -8.90
CA ALA A 71 -39.63 -14.45 -10.12
C ALA A 71 -40.24 -13.79 -11.38
N ARG A 72 -41.54 -13.51 -11.38
CA ARG A 72 -42.21 -12.71 -12.42
C ARG A 72 -41.62 -11.31 -12.54
N ALA A 73 -41.40 -10.62 -11.42
CA ALA A 73 -40.75 -9.31 -11.43
C ALA A 73 -39.30 -9.39 -11.93
N ARG A 74 -38.54 -10.40 -11.47
CA ARG A 74 -37.15 -10.62 -11.88
C ARG A 74 -37.01 -10.90 -13.38
N ILE A 75 -37.84 -11.76 -13.97
CA ILE A 75 -37.70 -12.08 -15.39
C ILE A 75 -37.95 -10.86 -16.27
N VAL A 76 -38.96 -10.05 -15.94
CA VAL A 76 -39.22 -8.78 -16.64
C VAL A 76 -38.05 -7.82 -16.48
N ASN A 77 -37.49 -7.70 -15.27
CA ASN A 77 -36.38 -6.79 -15.02
C ASN A 77 -35.07 -7.24 -15.71
N LEU A 78 -34.74 -8.53 -15.65
CA LEU A 78 -33.55 -9.09 -16.31
C LEU A 78 -33.63 -8.94 -17.83
N VAL A 79 -34.78 -9.25 -18.43
CA VAL A 79 -34.98 -9.05 -19.88
C VAL A 79 -34.89 -7.57 -20.24
N SER A 80 -35.51 -6.68 -19.44
CA SER A 80 -35.41 -5.23 -19.63
C SER A 80 -33.95 -4.76 -19.56
N LEU A 81 -33.20 -5.18 -18.53
CA LEU A 81 -31.80 -4.84 -18.33
C LEU A 81 -30.93 -5.27 -19.51
N ASN A 82 -31.10 -6.52 -20.00
CA ASN A 82 -30.31 -7.02 -21.14
C ASN A 82 -30.63 -6.25 -22.43
N LEU A 83 -31.91 -6.02 -22.71
CA LEU A 83 -32.33 -5.32 -23.91
C LEU A 83 -31.84 -3.87 -23.90
N GLU A 84 -32.08 -3.15 -22.80
CA GLU A 84 -31.71 -1.74 -22.67
C GLU A 84 -30.20 -1.54 -22.76
N HIS A 85 -29.42 -2.44 -22.13
CA HIS A 85 -27.96 -2.42 -22.22
C HIS A 85 -27.46 -2.70 -23.64
N SER A 86 -27.92 -3.78 -24.27
CA SER A 86 -27.43 -4.21 -25.58
C SER A 86 -27.89 -3.30 -26.72
N SER A 87 -29.09 -2.73 -26.62
CA SER A 87 -29.63 -1.81 -27.63
C SER A 87 -29.26 -0.33 -27.38
N ARG A 88 -28.63 -0.02 -26.24
CA ARG A 88 -28.37 1.36 -25.77
C ARG A 88 -29.65 2.21 -25.70
N GLY A 89 -30.76 1.60 -25.28
CA GLY A 89 -32.07 2.25 -25.18
C GLY A 89 -32.85 2.35 -26.50
N ASP A 90 -32.31 1.86 -27.62
CA ASP A 90 -33.02 1.85 -28.91
C ASP A 90 -34.14 0.79 -28.91
N LEU A 91 -35.39 1.25 -29.03
CA LEU A 91 -36.58 0.38 -29.01
C LEU A 91 -36.70 -0.52 -30.23
N ARG A 92 -36.23 -0.07 -31.40
CA ARG A 92 -36.28 -0.88 -32.62
C ARG A 92 -35.30 -2.03 -32.54
N LYS A 93 -34.05 -1.74 -32.16
CA LYS A 93 -33.03 -2.79 -31.95
C LYS A 93 -33.43 -3.75 -30.85
N ALA A 94 -34.05 -3.26 -29.78
CA ALA A 94 -34.58 -4.10 -28.71
C ALA A 94 -35.72 -5.02 -29.20
N ALA A 95 -36.63 -4.51 -30.03
CA ALA A 95 -37.69 -5.30 -30.65
C ALA A 95 -37.15 -6.35 -31.62
N GLU A 96 -36.13 -6.01 -32.43
CA GLU A 96 -35.42 -6.94 -33.30
C GLU A 96 -34.71 -8.03 -32.47
N ALA A 97 -34.05 -7.66 -31.37
CA ALA A 97 -33.42 -8.62 -30.46
C ALA A 97 -34.44 -9.55 -29.77
N LEU A 98 -35.63 -9.04 -29.43
CA LEU A 98 -36.74 -9.83 -28.92
C LEU A 98 -37.29 -10.80 -29.96
N ARG A 99 -37.43 -10.37 -31.22
CA ARG A 99 -37.84 -11.24 -32.34
C ARG A 99 -36.86 -12.40 -32.53
N ASP A 100 -35.57 -12.08 -32.60
CA ASP A 100 -34.53 -13.01 -33.01
C ASP A 100 -34.09 -13.99 -31.92
N ASN A 101 -34.48 -13.78 -30.66
CA ASN A 101 -33.99 -14.56 -29.52
C ASN A 101 -35.10 -14.97 -28.55
N SER A 102 -34.86 -16.00 -27.74
CA SER A 102 -35.82 -16.43 -26.71
C SER A 102 -35.82 -15.48 -25.51
N LEU A 103 -36.94 -15.40 -24.80
CA LEU A 103 -37.07 -14.57 -23.60
C LEU A 103 -36.11 -15.08 -22.50
N LEU A 104 -35.92 -16.39 -22.41
CA LEU A 104 -34.99 -17.02 -21.48
C LEU A 104 -33.53 -16.66 -21.78
N SER A 105 -33.13 -16.61 -23.05
CA SER A 105 -31.76 -16.21 -23.42
C SER A 105 -31.44 -14.78 -23.01
N ARG A 106 -32.42 -13.86 -23.12
CA ARG A 106 -32.28 -12.46 -22.72
C ARG A 106 -32.18 -12.31 -21.21
N SER A 107 -33.01 -13.05 -20.47
CA SER A 107 -32.92 -13.14 -19.00
C SER A 107 -31.56 -13.68 -18.55
N LYS A 108 -31.09 -14.77 -19.18
CA LYS A 108 -29.77 -15.36 -18.91
C LYS A 108 -28.64 -14.37 -19.19
N GLY A 109 -28.67 -13.65 -20.31
CA GLY A 109 -27.66 -12.65 -20.65
C GLY A 109 -27.51 -11.57 -19.57
N ALA A 110 -28.63 -11.04 -19.03
CA ALA A 110 -28.57 -10.13 -17.89
C ALA A 110 -28.04 -10.81 -16.62
N SER A 111 -28.44 -12.05 -16.32
CA SER A 111 -27.90 -12.78 -15.17
C SER A 111 -26.39 -12.94 -15.25
N ASP A 112 -25.85 -13.29 -16.42
CA ASP A 112 -24.42 -13.45 -16.65
C ASP A 112 -23.69 -12.09 -16.52
N MET A 113 -24.27 -10.99 -17.01
CA MET A 113 -23.75 -9.62 -16.79
C MET A 113 -23.68 -9.24 -15.30
N LEU A 114 -24.70 -9.59 -14.52
CA LEU A 114 -24.75 -9.32 -13.08
C LEU A 114 -23.74 -10.19 -12.30
N LYS A 115 -23.58 -11.46 -12.69
CA LYS A 115 -22.56 -12.34 -12.11
C LYS A 115 -21.15 -11.81 -12.36
N ALA A 116 -20.87 -11.35 -13.57
CA ALA A 116 -19.60 -10.71 -13.92
C ALA A 116 -19.36 -9.47 -13.06
N LEU A 117 -20.37 -8.58 -12.92
CA LEU A 117 -20.27 -7.42 -12.05
C LEU A 117 -19.95 -7.81 -10.59
N ILE A 118 -20.64 -8.82 -10.06
CA ILE A 118 -20.47 -9.24 -8.67
C ILE A 118 -19.07 -9.81 -8.41
N ALA A 119 -18.51 -10.53 -9.39
CA ALA A 119 -17.15 -11.07 -9.32
C ALA A 119 -16.04 -10.01 -9.46
N MET A 120 -16.35 -8.79 -9.87
CA MET A 120 -15.35 -7.72 -9.94
C MET A 120 -14.95 -7.22 -8.54
N PRO A 121 -13.68 -6.79 -8.36
CA PRO A 121 -13.18 -6.29 -7.09
C PRO A 121 -13.94 -5.03 -6.64
N GLN A 122 -14.12 -4.92 -5.32
CA GLN A 122 -14.77 -3.77 -4.68
C GLN A 122 -13.79 -2.87 -3.92
N SER A 123 -12.61 -3.41 -3.61
CA SER A 123 -11.53 -2.70 -2.92
C SER A 123 -10.23 -2.86 -3.70
N SER A 124 -9.36 -1.85 -3.65
CA SER A 124 -8.01 -1.93 -4.21
C SER A 124 -7.03 -2.69 -3.29
N HIS A 125 -7.47 -3.08 -2.10
CA HIS A 125 -6.67 -3.83 -1.13
C HIS A 125 -6.50 -5.29 -1.56
N PHE A 126 -5.26 -5.72 -1.79
CA PHE A 126 -4.97 -7.06 -2.31
C PHE A 126 -5.53 -8.18 -1.44
N GLY A 127 -5.30 -8.15 -0.12
CA GLY A 127 -5.81 -9.18 0.80
C GLY A 127 -7.31 -9.13 1.14
N MET A 128 -8.10 -8.19 0.58
CA MET A 128 -9.56 -8.12 0.81
C MET A 128 -10.38 -8.54 -0.42
N ASN A 129 -9.74 -8.85 -1.53
CA ASN A 129 -10.45 -9.26 -2.74
C ASN A 129 -10.70 -10.76 -2.71
N GLU A 130 -11.95 -11.16 -2.91
CA GLU A 130 -12.28 -12.58 -2.99
C GLU A 130 -11.73 -13.17 -4.29
N GLN A 131 -10.72 -14.01 -4.17
CA GLN A 131 -10.21 -14.75 -5.31
C GLN A 131 -11.20 -15.84 -5.71
N GLY A 132 -11.83 -15.65 -6.86
CA GLY A 132 -12.77 -16.61 -7.42
C GLY A 132 -13.91 -15.90 -8.13
N GLY A 133 -14.38 -16.50 -9.23
CA GLY A 133 -15.56 -16.02 -9.93
C GLY A 133 -16.82 -16.07 -9.07
N PHE A 134 -17.97 -15.90 -9.71
CA PHE A 134 -19.25 -16.00 -9.01
C PHE A 134 -19.44 -17.39 -8.34
N ARG A 135 -19.65 -17.41 -7.02
CA ARG A 135 -19.92 -18.60 -6.20
C ARG A 135 -21.32 -18.52 -5.55
N ASP A 136 -21.74 -19.57 -4.84
CA ASP A 136 -23.09 -19.67 -4.28
C ASP A 136 -23.35 -18.70 -3.10
N ASP A 137 -22.29 -18.32 -2.37
CA ASP A 137 -22.27 -17.23 -1.39
C ASP A 137 -22.73 -15.88 -1.97
N HIS A 138 -22.59 -15.67 -3.28
CA HIS A 138 -23.02 -14.48 -4.00
C HIS A 138 -24.49 -14.50 -4.43
N ILE A 139 -25.22 -15.61 -4.26
CA ILE A 139 -26.64 -15.71 -4.64
C ILE A 139 -27.50 -14.59 -4.02
N PRO A 140 -27.34 -14.21 -2.73
CA PRO A 140 -28.05 -13.08 -2.15
C PRO A 140 -27.75 -11.73 -2.82
N GLN A 141 -26.51 -11.49 -3.25
CA GLN A 141 -26.17 -10.28 -4.02
C GLN A 141 -26.82 -10.31 -5.40
N LEU A 142 -26.78 -11.44 -6.10
CA LEU A 142 -27.46 -11.59 -7.39
C LEU A 142 -28.98 -11.41 -7.26
N ALA A 143 -29.57 -11.89 -6.17
CA ALA A 143 -30.98 -11.70 -5.87
C ALA A 143 -31.33 -10.20 -5.75
N LYS A 144 -30.48 -9.42 -5.07
CA LYS A 144 -30.61 -7.95 -4.94
C LYS A 144 -30.46 -7.26 -6.29
N TRP A 145 -29.42 -7.61 -7.06
CA TRP A 145 -29.11 -6.97 -8.34
C TRP A 145 -30.09 -7.31 -9.46
N SER A 146 -30.72 -8.48 -9.42
CA SER A 146 -31.73 -8.91 -10.40
C SER A 146 -32.97 -8.01 -10.46
N LEU A 147 -33.16 -7.13 -9.48
CA LEU A 147 -34.26 -6.16 -9.37
C LEU A 147 -33.78 -4.70 -9.45
N ARG A 148 -32.51 -4.44 -9.76
CA ARG A 148 -31.94 -3.09 -9.91
C ARG A 148 -32.12 -2.57 -11.34
N SER A 149 -32.06 -1.25 -11.47
CA SER A 149 -32.16 -0.56 -12.76
C SER A 149 -30.86 -0.66 -13.57
N LEU A 150 -30.92 -0.37 -14.88
CA LEU A 150 -29.72 -0.26 -15.70
C LEU A 150 -28.78 0.86 -15.20
N ALA A 151 -29.34 1.98 -14.72
CA ALA A 151 -28.57 3.09 -14.18
C ALA A 151 -27.75 2.66 -12.95
N ASP A 152 -28.37 1.90 -12.03
CA ASP A 152 -27.67 1.35 -10.87
C ASP A 152 -26.54 0.39 -11.29
N TYR A 153 -26.83 -0.48 -12.26
CA TYR A 153 -25.84 -1.43 -12.80
C TYR A 153 -24.65 -0.70 -13.43
N GLN A 154 -24.89 0.31 -14.28
CA GLN A 154 -23.83 1.07 -14.93
C GLN A 154 -22.99 1.87 -13.94
N ALA A 155 -23.63 2.46 -12.93
CA ALA A 155 -22.93 3.21 -11.88
C ALA A 155 -21.99 2.29 -11.07
N GLU A 156 -22.46 1.11 -10.69
CA GLU A 156 -21.64 0.13 -9.97
C GLU A 156 -20.54 -0.47 -10.86
N LEU A 157 -20.87 -0.81 -12.10
CA LEU A 157 -19.89 -1.31 -13.08
C LEU A 157 -18.74 -0.32 -13.25
N THR A 158 -19.06 0.97 -13.40
CA THR A 158 -18.05 2.03 -13.53
C THR A 158 -17.14 2.08 -12.30
N LYS A 159 -17.70 1.98 -11.08
CA LYS A 159 -16.91 1.99 -9.84
C LYS A 159 -15.97 0.79 -9.76
N ARG A 160 -16.49 -0.42 -9.98
CA ARG A 160 -15.67 -1.64 -9.92
C ARG A 160 -14.63 -1.72 -11.03
N GLN A 161 -14.93 -1.17 -12.21
CA GLN A 161 -13.96 -1.03 -13.30
C GLN A 161 -12.80 -0.11 -12.91
N GLN A 162 -13.08 1.01 -12.23
CA GLN A 162 -12.02 1.89 -11.73
C GLN A 162 -11.13 1.16 -10.72
N VAL A 163 -11.71 0.41 -9.77
CA VAL A 163 -10.95 -0.39 -8.81
C VAL A 163 -10.08 -1.44 -9.52
N ALA A 164 -10.66 -2.20 -10.46
CA ALA A 164 -9.93 -3.19 -11.23
C ALA A 164 -8.75 -2.57 -11.99
N GLN A 165 -8.94 -1.42 -12.64
CA GLN A 165 -7.86 -0.71 -13.35
C GLN A 165 -6.72 -0.27 -12.42
N VAL A 166 -7.01 0.08 -11.17
CA VAL A 166 -5.97 0.42 -10.17
C VAL A 166 -5.20 -0.81 -9.76
N ILE A 167 -5.86 -1.94 -9.52
CA ILE A 167 -5.22 -3.22 -9.20
C ILE A 167 -4.33 -3.66 -10.37
N ASP A 168 -4.85 -3.67 -11.60
CA ASP A 168 -4.10 -4.09 -12.78
C ASP A 168 -2.86 -3.21 -13.02
N ALA A 169 -2.99 -1.89 -12.82
CA ALA A 169 -1.86 -0.97 -12.93
C ALA A 169 -0.80 -1.19 -11.83
N ALA A 170 -1.22 -1.54 -10.63
CA ALA A 170 -0.31 -1.86 -9.52
C ALA A 170 0.42 -3.19 -9.76
N LEU A 171 -0.30 -4.23 -10.21
CA LEU A 171 0.29 -5.52 -10.58
C LEU A 171 1.32 -5.37 -11.69
N TRP A 172 1.00 -4.59 -12.73
CA TRP A 172 1.94 -4.33 -13.83
C TRP A 172 3.21 -3.60 -13.35
N LEU A 173 3.07 -2.63 -12.43
CA LEU A 173 4.22 -1.93 -11.85
C LEU A 173 5.05 -2.85 -10.94
N ALA A 174 4.39 -3.66 -10.12
CA ALA A 174 5.05 -4.58 -9.19
C ALA A 174 5.86 -5.65 -9.94
N ASP A 175 5.28 -6.24 -10.98
CA ASP A 175 5.95 -7.24 -11.84
C ASP A 175 7.22 -6.63 -12.47
N SER A 176 7.14 -5.39 -12.98
CA SER A 176 8.29 -4.67 -13.53
C SER A 176 9.39 -4.34 -12.50
N LEU A 177 9.06 -4.44 -11.21
CA LEU A 177 9.94 -4.17 -10.07
C LEU A 177 10.19 -5.44 -9.23
N GLY A 178 9.93 -6.62 -9.79
CA GLY A 178 10.34 -7.92 -9.24
C GLY A 178 9.52 -8.41 -8.05
N ILE A 179 8.27 -7.98 -7.91
CA ILE A 179 7.31 -8.54 -6.94
C ILE A 179 6.13 -9.13 -7.70
N ASP A 180 5.76 -10.37 -7.37
CA ASP A 180 4.63 -11.04 -8.01
C ASP A 180 3.29 -10.75 -7.31
N ALA A 181 2.20 -11.29 -7.85
CA ALA A 181 0.86 -11.02 -7.34
C ALA A 181 0.60 -11.66 -5.97
N ASP A 182 1.20 -12.81 -5.70
CA ASP A 182 0.99 -13.58 -4.47
C ASP A 182 1.67 -12.84 -3.30
N ASP A 183 2.87 -12.31 -3.51
CA ASP A 183 3.59 -11.48 -2.54
C ASP A 183 2.79 -10.21 -2.16
N LEU A 184 2.10 -9.58 -3.11
CA LEU A 184 1.28 -8.40 -2.84
C LEU A 184 0.01 -8.74 -2.05
N GLU A 185 -0.57 -9.92 -2.29
CA GLU A 185 -1.70 -10.42 -1.53
C GLU A 185 -1.32 -10.68 -0.07
N ASP A 186 -0.22 -11.39 0.14
CA ASP A 186 0.33 -11.66 1.48
C ASP A 186 0.67 -10.37 2.22
N ALA A 187 1.22 -9.37 1.52
CA ALA A 187 1.52 -8.06 2.09
C ALA A 187 0.26 -7.28 2.51
N GLY A 188 -0.91 -7.59 1.93
CA GLY A 188 -2.20 -7.02 2.33
C GLY A 188 -2.22 -5.50 2.31
N ARG A 189 -1.81 -4.88 1.21
CA ARG A 189 -1.82 -3.40 1.03
C ARG A 189 -2.75 -2.97 -0.09
N ASP A 190 -3.07 -1.67 -0.10
CA ASP A 190 -3.81 -1.04 -1.19
C ASP A 190 -2.94 -0.94 -2.45
N ALA A 191 -3.53 -1.21 -3.62
CA ALA A 191 -2.86 -1.06 -4.91
C ALA A 191 -2.28 0.35 -5.13
N GLU A 192 -2.94 1.40 -4.61
CA GLU A 192 -2.39 2.76 -4.67
C GLU A 192 -1.08 2.89 -3.89
N ALA A 193 -0.90 2.18 -2.76
CA ALA A 193 0.33 2.23 -1.99
C ALA A 193 1.52 1.66 -2.78
N VAL A 194 1.28 0.57 -3.52
CA VAL A 194 2.25 -0.03 -4.45
C VAL A 194 2.61 0.96 -5.57
N ILE A 195 1.61 1.56 -6.22
CA ILE A 195 1.83 2.55 -7.29
C ILE A 195 2.64 3.75 -6.76
N ARG A 196 2.31 4.27 -5.57
CA ARG A 196 3.05 5.40 -4.97
C ARG A 196 4.51 5.05 -4.72
N THR A 197 4.80 3.89 -4.13
CA THR A 197 6.17 3.46 -3.87
C THR A 197 6.93 3.22 -5.17
N ALA A 198 6.33 2.55 -6.16
CA ALA A 198 6.94 2.33 -7.47
C ALA A 198 7.38 3.65 -8.13
N LEU A 199 6.54 4.70 -8.05
CA LEU A 199 6.88 6.01 -8.58
C LEU A 199 8.07 6.66 -7.86
N LEU A 200 8.22 6.48 -6.54
CA LEU A 200 9.37 6.97 -5.78
C LEU A 200 10.65 6.20 -6.13
N VAL A 201 10.57 4.87 -6.24
CA VAL A 201 11.65 3.97 -6.68
C VAL A 201 12.16 4.35 -8.08
N LEU A 202 11.25 4.59 -9.02
CA LEU A 202 11.62 5.03 -10.37
C LEU A 202 12.26 6.43 -10.37
N ALA A 203 11.83 7.34 -9.48
CA ALA A 203 12.42 8.67 -9.36
C ALA A 203 13.87 8.65 -8.83
N THR A 204 14.24 7.58 -8.11
CA THR A 204 15.61 7.30 -7.62
C THR A 204 16.37 6.30 -8.50
N LYS A 205 15.77 5.82 -9.60
CA LYS A 205 16.34 4.86 -10.57
C LYS A 205 16.66 3.49 -9.98
N GLN A 206 15.90 3.07 -8.98
CA GLN A 206 15.95 1.70 -8.46
C GLN A 206 15.10 0.77 -9.33
N THR A 207 15.38 -0.53 -9.27
CA THR A 207 14.79 -1.57 -10.13
C THR A 207 13.95 -2.58 -9.37
N GLN A 208 13.80 -2.42 -8.06
CA GLN A 208 13.05 -3.34 -7.20
C GLN A 208 12.15 -2.54 -6.26
N LEU A 209 11.01 -3.12 -5.89
CA LEU A 209 10.24 -2.59 -4.76
C LEU A 209 11.02 -2.83 -3.45
N PRO A 210 11.03 -1.85 -2.54
CA PRO A 210 11.95 -1.87 -1.43
C PRO A 210 11.38 -2.64 -0.24
N ASP A 211 12.26 -3.26 0.54
CA ASP A 211 12.01 -3.51 1.97
C ASP A 211 12.05 -2.18 2.77
N TRP A 212 11.86 -2.25 4.08
CA TRP A 212 11.90 -1.05 4.92
C TRP A 212 13.23 -0.28 4.81
N VAL A 213 14.36 -0.98 4.82
CA VAL A 213 15.71 -0.39 4.80
C VAL A 213 15.97 0.32 3.46
N ALA A 214 15.66 -0.31 2.34
CA ALA A 214 15.75 0.25 1.00
C ALA A 214 14.77 1.40 0.81
N PHE A 215 13.60 1.35 1.43
CA PHE A 215 12.63 2.44 1.40
C PHE A 215 13.20 3.67 2.12
N GLN A 216 13.78 3.51 3.31
CA GLN A 216 14.48 4.61 4.00
C GLN A 216 15.60 5.21 3.14
N LYS A 217 16.40 4.37 2.48
CA LYS A 217 17.46 4.80 1.55
C LYS A 217 16.89 5.59 0.36
N THR A 218 15.72 5.19 -0.16
CA THR A 218 14.97 5.92 -1.20
C THR A 218 14.57 7.32 -0.73
N ILE A 219 13.98 7.43 0.47
CA ILE A 219 13.60 8.73 1.04
C ILE A 219 14.82 9.63 1.27
N ALA A 220 15.91 9.08 1.80
CA ALA A 220 17.16 9.81 1.99
C ALA A 220 17.74 10.32 0.65
N ALA A 221 17.70 9.50 -0.40
CA ALA A 221 18.15 9.88 -1.74
C ALA A 221 17.30 11.02 -2.33
N LEU A 222 15.97 10.98 -2.14
CA LEU A 222 15.07 12.06 -2.54
C LEU A 222 15.40 13.35 -1.78
N ARG A 223 15.52 13.31 -0.45
CA ARG A 223 15.89 14.48 0.36
C ARG A 223 17.22 15.10 -0.08
N LYS A 224 18.24 14.27 -0.33
CA LYS A 224 19.54 14.72 -0.84
C LYS A 224 19.42 15.38 -2.22
N LYS A 225 18.60 14.82 -3.12
CA LYS A 225 18.35 15.36 -4.46
C LYS A 225 17.65 16.73 -4.39
N ALA A 226 16.65 16.90 -3.52
CA ALA A 226 16.00 18.20 -3.29
C ALA A 226 16.96 19.26 -2.73
N ALA A 227 17.80 18.88 -1.75
CA ALA A 227 18.79 19.78 -1.18
C ALA A 227 19.81 20.24 -2.24
N ALA A 228 20.27 19.34 -3.10
CA ALA A 228 21.23 19.64 -4.16
C ALA A 228 20.66 20.55 -5.26
N SER A 229 19.39 20.36 -5.63
CA SER A 229 18.74 21.17 -6.66
C SER A 229 18.25 22.53 -6.18
N LYS A 230 18.33 22.83 -4.87
CA LYS A 230 17.65 23.97 -4.20
C LYS A 230 16.17 24.09 -4.60
N ALA A 231 15.58 23.00 -5.09
CA ALA A 231 14.23 22.99 -5.63
C ALA A 231 13.28 22.49 -4.55
N ALA A 232 12.16 23.21 -4.38
CA ALA A 232 11.05 22.78 -3.55
C ALA A 232 10.29 21.57 -4.14
N SER A 233 10.67 21.09 -5.33
CA SER A 233 10.03 19.95 -5.99
C SER A 233 11.04 19.07 -6.73
N ILE A 234 10.78 17.76 -6.67
CA ILE A 234 11.49 16.73 -7.45
C ILE A 234 10.53 16.22 -8.51
N ALA A 235 11.02 16.02 -9.73
CA ALA A 235 10.24 15.37 -10.77
C ALA A 235 10.03 13.88 -10.42
N ILE A 236 8.76 13.49 -10.28
CA ILE A 236 8.32 12.10 -10.23
C ILE A 236 7.94 11.69 -11.66
N PRO A 237 8.75 10.86 -12.36
CA PRO A 237 8.51 10.51 -13.75
C PRO A 237 7.37 9.50 -13.90
N MET A 238 6.77 9.44 -15.09
CA MET A 238 5.92 8.30 -15.48
C MET A 238 6.80 7.18 -16.05
N PRO A 239 6.45 5.90 -15.82
CA PRO A 239 7.12 4.79 -16.48
C PRO A 239 7.03 4.93 -18.00
N ARG A 240 8.12 4.63 -18.71
CA ARG A 240 8.21 4.84 -20.17
C ARG A 240 7.30 3.89 -20.94
N ASP A 241 7.25 2.64 -20.50
CA ASP A 241 6.52 1.56 -21.16
C ASP A 241 5.11 1.36 -20.58
N LEU A 242 4.57 2.38 -19.89
CA LEU A 242 3.26 2.30 -19.25
C LEU A 242 2.14 2.14 -20.31
N PRO A 243 1.35 1.03 -20.25
CA PRO A 243 0.20 0.81 -21.12
C PRO A 243 -0.79 1.98 -21.11
N ALA A 244 -1.45 2.22 -22.25
CA ALA A 244 -2.32 3.37 -22.42
C ALA A 244 -3.50 3.37 -21.44
N GLU A 245 -4.06 2.20 -21.15
CA GLU A 245 -5.14 2.02 -20.19
C GLU A 245 -4.77 2.45 -18.75
N PHE A 246 -3.50 2.32 -18.36
CA PHE A 246 -3.06 2.63 -16.99
C PHE A 246 -2.61 4.09 -16.80
N LYS A 247 -2.35 4.83 -17.89
CA LYS A 247 -1.83 6.22 -17.83
C LYS A 247 -2.69 7.13 -16.95
N ALA A 248 -4.01 7.09 -17.11
CA ALA A 248 -4.92 7.96 -16.37
C ALA A 248 -4.90 7.65 -14.87
N VAL A 249 -4.91 6.36 -14.52
CA VAL A 249 -4.90 5.89 -13.13
C VAL A 249 -3.58 6.23 -12.45
N VAL A 250 -2.45 5.89 -13.09
CA VAL A 250 -1.13 6.14 -12.52
C VAL A 250 -0.85 7.64 -12.41
N ASP A 251 -1.29 8.48 -13.35
CA ASP A 251 -1.18 9.95 -13.21
C ASP A 251 -2.05 10.49 -12.07
N GLY A 252 -3.24 9.91 -11.86
CA GLY A 252 -4.10 10.20 -10.71
C GLY A 252 -3.38 9.95 -9.38
N VAL A 253 -2.78 8.76 -9.22
CA VAL A 253 -2.00 8.40 -8.02
C VAL A 253 -0.75 9.27 -7.90
N ARG A 254 -0.04 9.54 -9.00
CA ARG A 254 1.14 10.40 -9.04
C ARG A 254 0.86 11.80 -8.50
N LYS A 255 -0.30 12.40 -8.81
CA LYS A 255 -0.71 13.68 -8.21
C LYS A 255 -0.78 13.62 -6.69
N THR A 256 -1.20 12.49 -6.12
CA THR A 256 -1.20 12.31 -4.66
C THR A 256 0.22 12.23 -4.09
N VAL A 257 1.16 11.59 -4.79
CA VAL A 257 2.58 11.61 -4.42
C VAL A 257 3.13 13.04 -4.44
N LEU A 258 2.79 13.83 -5.47
CA LEU A 258 3.20 15.23 -5.56
C LEU A 258 2.66 16.08 -4.40
N THR A 259 1.45 15.79 -3.91
CA THR A 259 0.89 16.43 -2.71
C THR A 259 1.63 16.02 -1.43
N ASP A 260 2.09 14.77 -1.35
CA ASP A 260 2.83 14.26 -0.19
C ASP A 260 4.30 14.74 -0.16
N LEU A 261 4.88 15.07 -1.33
CA LEU A 261 6.30 15.41 -1.49
C LEU A 261 6.85 16.43 -0.48
N PRO A 262 6.19 17.55 -0.16
CA PRO A 262 6.74 18.51 0.81
C PRO A 262 7.05 17.87 2.17
N LYS A 263 6.19 16.96 2.65
CA LYS A 263 6.41 16.24 3.91
C LYS A 263 7.47 15.15 3.77
N ILE A 264 7.52 14.47 2.63
CA ILE A 264 8.55 13.45 2.33
C ILE A 264 9.95 14.07 2.33
N LEU A 265 10.09 15.26 1.73
CA LEU A 265 11.35 15.97 1.58
C LEU A 265 11.80 16.72 2.84
N ASP A 266 10.92 16.89 3.83
CA ASP A 266 11.28 17.48 5.12
C ASP A 266 12.22 16.54 5.91
N SER A 267 13.48 16.92 6.00
CA SER A 267 14.50 16.15 6.73
C SER A 267 14.42 16.29 8.25
N THR A 268 13.59 17.18 8.78
CA THR A 268 13.42 17.35 10.24
C THR A 268 12.71 16.16 10.87
N LEU A 269 11.88 15.46 10.09
CA LEU A 269 11.16 14.26 10.53
C LEU A 269 11.86 12.99 10.01
N PRO A 270 12.26 12.06 10.90
CA PRO A 270 12.79 10.76 10.49
C PRO A 270 11.77 9.97 9.65
N ALA A 271 12.26 9.18 8.68
CA ALA A 271 11.39 8.40 7.79
C ALA A 271 10.43 7.47 8.55
N ARG A 272 10.92 6.76 9.58
CA ARG A 272 10.08 5.90 10.44
C ARG A 272 8.93 6.66 11.08
N LYS A 273 9.19 7.86 11.62
CA LYS A 273 8.15 8.69 12.22
C LYS A 273 7.11 9.15 11.20
N LEU A 274 7.54 9.48 10.00
CA LEU A 274 6.63 9.92 8.93
C LEU A 274 5.75 8.77 8.45
N PHE A 275 6.32 7.63 8.05
CA PHE A 275 5.57 6.60 7.34
C PHE A 275 4.85 5.61 8.26
N ASP A 276 5.33 5.42 9.48
CA ASP A 276 4.83 4.38 10.40
C ASP A 276 4.13 4.97 11.64
N GLN A 277 4.37 6.25 11.95
CA GLN A 277 3.83 6.89 13.17
C GLN A 277 2.98 8.13 12.88
N THR A 278 2.76 8.48 11.61
CA THR A 278 1.89 9.59 11.22
C THR A 278 0.62 9.06 10.55
N PRO A 279 -0.58 9.26 11.13
CA PRO A 279 -1.82 8.66 10.63
C PRO A 279 -2.13 8.92 9.15
N ALA A 280 -1.72 10.07 8.61
CA ALA A 280 -1.93 10.40 7.20
C ALA A 280 -1.05 9.60 6.22
N PHE A 281 -0.01 8.92 6.71
CA PHE A 281 0.97 8.18 5.90
C PHE A 281 1.01 6.68 6.21
N MET A 282 0.50 6.24 7.36
CA MET A 282 0.41 4.81 7.70
C MET A 282 -0.34 4.05 6.60
N GLY A 283 0.30 3.02 6.04
CA GLY A 283 -0.25 2.20 4.94
C GLY A 283 -0.37 2.92 3.59
N ARG A 284 0.02 4.19 3.47
CA ARG A 284 -0.12 4.99 2.24
C ARG A 284 0.94 4.65 1.19
N TYR A 285 2.08 4.13 1.64
CA TYR A 285 3.19 3.65 0.82
C TYR A 285 3.46 2.19 1.18
N PHE A 286 3.98 1.47 0.20
CA PHE A 286 4.33 0.06 0.28
C PHE A 286 5.81 -0.15 0.56
N TRP A 287 6.14 -1.20 1.30
CA TRP A 287 7.44 -1.85 1.37
C TRP A 287 7.23 -3.32 1.72
N VAL A 288 8.18 -4.18 1.35
CA VAL A 288 8.18 -5.60 1.75
C VAL A 288 8.60 -5.69 3.21
N GLU A 289 7.87 -6.47 4.00
CA GLU A 289 8.24 -6.76 5.39
C GLU A 289 9.33 -7.85 5.39
N ASP A 290 10.59 -7.42 5.52
CA ASP A 290 11.74 -8.31 5.66
C ASP A 290 12.46 -8.00 6.97
N GLY A 291 12.10 -8.76 8.01
CA GLY A 291 12.70 -8.62 9.33
C GLY A 291 14.19 -8.97 9.38
N LEU A 292 14.68 -9.82 8.47
CA LEU A 292 16.10 -10.17 8.40
C LEU A 292 16.92 -9.00 7.86
N SER A 293 16.42 -8.31 6.83
CA SER A 293 17.08 -7.11 6.29
C SER A 293 17.24 -6.00 7.34
N GLU A 294 16.25 -5.81 8.23
CA GLU A 294 16.36 -4.85 9.33
C GLU A 294 17.43 -5.24 10.36
N VAL A 295 17.53 -6.52 10.71
CA VAL A 295 18.56 -7.04 11.62
C VAL A 295 19.94 -6.91 10.99
N ASP A 296 20.09 -7.30 9.72
CA ASP A 296 21.36 -7.20 9.00
C ASP A 296 21.84 -5.73 8.86
N ASP A 297 20.95 -4.78 8.58
CA ASP A 297 21.32 -3.35 8.52
C ASP A 297 21.69 -2.81 9.91
N PHE A 298 21.02 -3.26 10.97
CA PHE A 298 21.37 -2.95 12.35
C PHE A 298 22.77 -3.48 12.71
N ASP A 299 23.04 -4.75 12.45
CA ASP A 299 24.33 -5.39 12.75
C ASP A 299 25.47 -4.74 11.96
N ARG A 300 25.21 -4.39 10.70
CA ARG A 300 26.16 -3.66 9.87
C ARG A 300 26.42 -2.25 10.39
N ALA A 301 25.39 -1.55 10.86
CA ALA A 301 25.51 -0.23 11.44
C ALA A 301 26.29 -0.27 12.76
N ALA A 302 25.97 -1.22 13.65
CA ALA A 302 26.70 -1.49 14.88
C ALA A 302 28.17 -1.80 14.60
N SER A 303 28.44 -2.74 13.69
CA SER A 303 29.79 -3.11 13.24
C SER A 303 30.56 -1.91 12.66
N SER A 304 29.90 -1.05 11.87
CA SER A 304 30.53 0.16 11.34
C SER A 304 30.84 1.18 12.44
N ALA A 305 29.95 1.35 13.42
CA ALA A 305 30.16 2.23 14.56
C ALA A 305 31.31 1.73 15.43
N TRP A 306 31.38 0.42 15.67
CA TRP A 306 32.48 -0.23 16.37
C TRP A 306 33.80 -0.06 15.63
N ASN A 307 33.86 -0.42 14.35
CA ASN A 307 35.08 -0.24 13.54
C ASN A 307 35.56 1.21 13.52
N LYS A 308 34.64 2.19 13.52
CA LYS A 308 34.99 3.61 13.62
C LYS A 308 35.55 3.98 14.99
N ALA A 309 34.99 3.43 16.06
CA ALA A 309 35.43 3.69 17.43
C ALA A 309 36.76 3.02 17.76
N THR A 310 36.97 1.80 17.26
CA THR A 310 38.19 1.02 17.47
C THR A 310 39.29 1.36 16.47
N GLY A 311 38.95 1.90 15.29
CA GLY A 311 39.90 2.06 14.19
C GLY A 311 40.36 0.72 13.61
N GLY A 312 39.60 -0.36 13.82
CA GLY A 312 39.96 -1.73 13.45
C GLY A 312 40.85 -2.45 14.45
N HIS A 313 41.18 -1.84 15.59
CA HIS A 313 41.89 -2.50 16.68
C HIS A 313 40.97 -3.49 17.41
N SER A 314 41.51 -4.67 17.71
CA SER A 314 40.86 -5.72 18.48
C SER A 314 41.73 -6.25 19.62
N ASP A 315 42.89 -5.63 19.87
CA ASP A 315 43.76 -5.97 20.99
C ASP A 315 43.24 -5.38 22.30
N ASP A 316 43.39 -6.13 23.39
CA ASP A 316 42.87 -5.80 24.72
C ASP A 316 43.26 -4.39 25.15
N SER A 317 44.52 -3.99 24.95
CA SER A 317 45.01 -2.69 25.39
C SER A 317 44.34 -1.52 24.67
N SER A 318 44.08 -1.65 23.38
CA SER A 318 43.35 -0.63 22.61
C SER A 318 41.87 -0.57 23.01
N LEU A 319 41.26 -1.72 23.30
CA LEU A 319 39.86 -1.80 23.74
C LEU A 319 39.67 -1.24 25.16
N LEU A 320 40.54 -1.60 26.11
CA LEU A 320 40.55 -1.03 27.46
C LEU A 320 40.75 0.49 27.44
N THR A 321 41.59 0.99 26.54
CA THR A 321 41.76 2.44 26.33
C THR A 321 40.47 3.11 25.88
N LEU A 322 39.75 2.50 24.94
CA LEU A 322 38.46 2.98 24.46
C LEU A 322 37.41 2.95 25.58
N PHE A 323 37.30 1.85 26.31
CA PHE A 323 36.36 1.68 27.42
C PHE A 323 36.60 2.69 28.53
N LEU A 324 37.86 2.93 28.89
CA LEU A 324 38.19 3.96 29.88
C LEU A 324 37.89 5.37 29.38
N CYS A 325 38.05 5.65 28.07
CA CYS A 325 37.59 6.91 27.49
C CYS A 325 36.06 7.06 27.58
N ILE A 326 35.30 6.00 27.33
CA ILE A 326 33.83 6.00 27.45
C ILE A 326 33.40 6.22 28.90
N ALA A 327 33.94 5.45 29.84
CA ALA A 327 33.63 5.54 31.26
C ALA A 327 33.94 6.93 31.84
N SER A 328 34.97 7.61 31.32
CA SER A 328 35.34 8.97 31.73
C SER A 328 34.64 10.09 30.93
N GLY A 329 33.69 9.76 30.03
CA GLY A 329 33.01 10.73 29.17
C GLY A 329 33.96 11.52 28.26
N SER A 330 35.05 10.89 27.83
CA SER A 330 36.09 11.45 26.96
C SER A 330 35.89 11.02 25.51
N ALA A 331 36.57 11.68 24.56
CA ALA A 331 36.49 11.28 23.16
C ALA A 331 36.99 9.83 22.97
N HIS A 332 36.25 9.04 22.19
CA HIS A 332 36.59 7.65 21.88
C HIS A 332 37.95 7.56 21.20
N LYS A 333 38.90 6.89 21.85
CA LYS A 333 40.28 6.73 21.39
C LYS A 333 40.75 5.33 21.76
N THR A 334 41.51 4.73 20.85
CA THR A 334 42.23 3.47 21.07
C THR A 334 43.71 3.67 21.37
N LEU A 335 44.19 4.91 21.35
CA LEU A 335 45.57 5.27 21.69
C LEU A 335 45.60 6.58 22.49
N LEU A 336 46.33 6.58 23.60
CA LEU A 336 46.60 7.78 24.40
C LEU A 336 48.06 8.19 24.28
N THR A 337 48.31 9.50 24.25
CA THR A 337 49.66 10.01 24.51
C THR A 337 49.94 9.97 26.01
N ALA A 338 51.21 9.97 26.44
CA ALA A 338 51.56 10.04 27.86
C ALA A 338 50.89 11.22 28.59
N LYS A 339 50.80 12.38 27.91
CA LYS A 339 50.07 13.56 28.41
C LYS A 339 48.55 13.32 28.44
N GLY A 340 48.01 12.62 27.44
CA GLY A 340 46.60 12.23 27.36
C GLY A 340 46.19 11.28 28.49
N ALA A 341 47.01 10.27 28.79
CA ALA A 341 46.78 9.36 29.92
C ALA A 341 46.76 10.11 31.26
N ALA A 342 47.73 11.00 31.50
CA ALA A 342 47.74 11.82 32.71
C ALA A 342 46.55 12.79 32.79
N ALA A 343 46.05 13.29 31.67
CA ALA A 343 44.85 14.12 31.63
C ALA A 343 43.59 13.30 31.93
N LEU A 344 43.52 12.06 31.44
CA LEU A 344 42.40 11.14 31.66
C LEU A 344 42.27 10.77 33.14
N VAL A 345 43.37 10.38 33.79
CA VAL A 345 43.38 10.06 35.24
C VAL A 345 42.93 11.26 36.06
N ARG A 346 43.44 12.47 35.77
CA ARG A 346 43.00 13.68 36.47
C ARG A 346 41.50 13.96 36.26
N LYS A 347 40.98 13.67 35.07
CA LYS A 347 39.55 13.83 34.79
C LYS A 347 38.72 12.82 35.58
N VAL A 348 39.12 11.55 35.60
CA VAL A 348 38.48 10.51 36.40
C VAL A 348 38.40 10.92 37.87
N ARG A 349 39.51 11.38 38.47
CA ARG A 349 39.52 11.82 39.88
C ARG A 349 38.72 13.10 40.14
N LYS A 350 38.70 14.04 39.18
CA LYS A 350 38.03 15.34 39.36
C LYS A 350 36.53 15.30 39.07
N SER A 351 36.13 14.58 38.03
CA SER A 351 34.77 14.60 37.48
C SER A 351 34.01 13.30 37.70
N GLY A 352 34.66 12.28 38.28
CA GLY A 352 34.10 10.95 38.40
C GLY A 352 34.28 10.12 37.13
N VAL A 353 33.93 8.86 37.27
CA VAL A 353 33.96 7.84 36.23
C VAL A 353 32.69 7.01 36.35
N SER A 354 32.10 6.68 35.21
CA SER A 354 30.87 5.92 35.08
C SER A 354 31.15 4.60 34.37
N PRO A 355 31.73 3.61 35.07
CA PRO A 355 32.07 2.31 34.48
C PRO A 355 30.85 1.58 33.90
N GLU A 356 29.65 1.87 34.42
CA GLU A 356 28.38 1.33 33.95
C GLU A 356 27.99 1.74 32.52
N LEU A 357 28.61 2.79 31.95
CA LEU A 357 28.35 3.22 30.58
C LEU A 357 29.02 2.34 29.51
N VAL A 358 30.01 1.54 29.91
CA VAL A 358 30.79 0.71 28.98
C VAL A 358 29.98 -0.49 28.51
N ALA A 359 29.26 -1.18 29.41
CA ALA A 359 28.49 -2.37 29.06
C ALA A 359 27.38 -2.09 28.02
N PRO A 360 26.53 -1.06 28.17
CA PRO A 360 25.56 -0.68 27.14
C PRO A 360 26.22 -0.31 25.82
N TYR A 361 27.41 0.30 25.86
CA TYR A 361 28.15 0.64 24.65
C TYR A 361 28.64 -0.60 23.90
N ILE A 362 29.19 -1.59 24.61
CA ILE A 362 29.63 -2.87 24.03
C ILE A 362 28.44 -3.59 23.40
N LEU A 363 27.34 -3.76 24.14
CA LEU A 363 26.14 -4.46 23.67
C LEU A 363 25.50 -3.80 22.44
N ALA A 364 25.58 -2.47 22.33
CA ALA A 364 24.97 -1.72 21.23
C ALA A 364 25.84 -1.59 19.98
N ASN A 365 27.16 -1.84 20.07
CA ASN A 365 28.08 -1.54 18.97
C ASN A 365 28.99 -2.72 18.60
N ALA A 366 29.49 -3.48 19.57
CA ALA A 366 30.43 -4.56 19.30
C ALA A 366 29.76 -5.74 18.58
N PRO A 367 30.50 -6.48 17.72
CA PRO A 367 29.99 -7.70 17.10
C PRO A 367 29.55 -8.71 18.16
N GLU A 368 28.36 -9.29 17.99
CA GLU A 368 27.70 -10.18 18.98
C GLU A 368 28.64 -11.26 19.53
N GLN A 369 29.38 -11.92 18.64
CA GLN A 369 30.32 -12.99 18.98
C GLN A 369 31.45 -12.60 19.95
N TYR A 370 31.73 -11.30 20.13
CA TYR A 370 32.77 -10.79 21.02
C TYR A 370 32.21 -10.00 22.21
N GLN A 371 30.89 -9.82 22.31
CA GLN A 371 30.31 -8.96 23.35
C GLN A 371 30.62 -9.47 24.75
N ASN A 372 30.47 -10.78 25.00
CA ASN A 372 30.73 -11.38 26.30
C ASN A 372 32.20 -11.24 26.69
N ASP A 373 33.13 -11.56 25.78
CA ASP A 373 34.57 -11.45 26.01
C ASP A 373 34.98 -10.01 26.34
N TYR A 374 34.41 -9.02 25.64
CA TYR A 374 34.71 -7.61 25.91
C TYR A 374 34.10 -7.10 27.21
N LEU A 375 32.94 -7.62 27.61
CA LEU A 375 32.33 -7.33 28.91
C LEU A 375 33.18 -7.90 30.05
N GLU A 376 33.64 -9.14 29.90
CA GLU A 376 34.54 -9.80 30.86
C GLU A 376 35.88 -9.04 30.96
N LEU A 377 36.51 -8.73 29.83
CA LEU A 377 37.74 -7.93 29.77
C LEU A 377 37.61 -6.59 30.51
N TRP A 378 36.49 -5.88 30.30
CA TRP A 378 36.26 -4.61 30.98
C TRP A 378 36.06 -4.80 32.48
N GLN A 379 35.30 -5.82 32.88
CA GLN A 379 35.03 -6.10 34.29
C GLN A 379 36.31 -6.46 35.04
N GLU A 380 37.12 -7.38 34.51
CA GLU A 380 38.39 -7.79 35.11
C GLU A 380 39.36 -6.61 35.26
N PHE A 381 39.49 -5.79 34.21
CA PHE A 381 40.31 -4.58 34.28
C PHE A 381 39.78 -3.61 35.34
N TRP A 382 38.48 -3.34 35.37
CA TRP A 382 37.91 -2.36 36.29
C TRP A 382 38.06 -2.78 37.76
N GLU A 383 37.87 -4.06 38.07
CA GLU A 383 38.03 -4.62 39.42
C GLU A 383 39.43 -4.36 39.99
N GLU A 384 40.49 -4.42 39.17
CA GLU A 384 41.85 -4.08 39.59
C GLU A 384 42.14 -2.57 39.52
N ALA A 385 41.65 -1.91 38.47
CA ALA A 385 42.00 -0.53 38.14
C ALA A 385 41.35 0.51 39.06
N GLU A 386 40.15 0.23 39.59
CA GLU A 386 39.33 1.21 40.32
C GLU A 386 40.09 1.86 41.48
N ALA A 387 40.71 1.05 42.34
CA ALA A 387 41.42 1.54 43.52
C ALA A 387 42.63 2.42 43.17
N LEU A 388 43.34 2.11 42.08
CA LEU A 388 44.53 2.87 41.63
C LEU A 388 44.14 4.15 40.89
N LEU A 389 43.13 4.09 40.04
CA LEU A 389 42.64 5.23 39.28
C LEU A 389 41.96 6.27 40.18
N LEU A 390 41.25 5.84 41.23
CA LEU A 390 40.55 6.70 42.18
C LEU A 390 41.37 7.06 43.43
N SER A 391 42.61 6.56 43.57
CA SER A 391 43.45 6.82 44.75
C SER A 391 43.76 8.31 44.94
N ASP A 392 43.37 8.87 46.08
CA ASP A 392 43.74 10.22 46.51
C ASP A 392 45.17 10.29 47.09
N HIS A 393 45.82 9.15 47.32
CA HIS A 393 47.17 9.08 47.90
C HIS A 393 48.30 9.17 46.85
N ASP A 394 47.96 9.13 45.57
CA ASP A 394 48.91 9.17 44.44
C ASP A 394 48.89 10.55 43.76
N ASP A 395 49.38 11.58 44.45
CA ASP A 395 49.39 12.96 43.96
C ASP A 395 50.15 13.15 42.63
N LYS A 396 51.13 12.28 42.37
CA LYS A 396 51.97 12.33 41.16
C LYS A 396 51.47 11.44 40.03
N LEU A 397 50.36 10.72 40.25
CA LEU A 397 49.73 9.78 39.30
C LEU A 397 50.64 8.60 38.91
N TYR A 398 51.64 8.24 39.74
CA TYR A 398 52.62 7.22 39.36
C TYR A 398 52.00 5.85 39.19
N ASP A 399 51.17 5.43 40.16
CA ASP A 399 50.59 4.09 40.17
C ASP A 399 49.49 3.99 39.11
N ALA A 400 48.66 5.04 38.99
CA ALA A 400 47.65 5.13 37.94
C ALA A 400 48.26 5.14 36.53
N LEU A 401 49.37 5.86 36.31
CA LEU A 401 50.05 5.86 35.01
C LEU A 401 50.83 4.58 34.74
N ALA A 402 51.33 3.88 35.76
CA ALA A 402 51.96 2.58 35.60
C ALA A 402 50.92 1.54 35.16
N LEU A 403 49.74 1.53 35.80
CA LEU A 403 48.60 0.71 35.39
C LEU A 403 48.20 0.97 33.93
N LEU A 404 47.98 2.24 33.56
CA LEU A 404 47.59 2.57 32.19
C LEU A 404 48.65 2.19 31.15
N ARG A 405 49.95 2.17 31.50
CA ARG A 405 50.99 1.70 30.58
C ARG A 405 51.07 0.18 30.49
N ARG A 406 50.61 -0.53 31.53
CA ARG A 406 50.56 -1.99 31.58
C ARG A 406 49.41 -2.52 30.73
N ASP A 407 48.23 -1.94 30.93
CA ASP A 407 46.99 -2.54 30.41
C ASP A 407 46.35 -1.73 29.28
N CYS A 408 46.60 -0.42 29.18
CA CYS A 408 46.07 0.41 28.10
C CYS A 408 47.13 0.73 27.03
N ASN A 409 46.67 1.10 25.84
CA ASN A 409 47.51 1.51 24.73
C ASN A 409 47.95 2.98 24.89
N VAL A 410 49.11 3.16 25.52
CA VAL A 410 49.74 4.46 25.74
C VAL A 410 51.01 4.55 24.91
N ALA A 411 51.08 5.55 24.03
CA ALA A 411 52.26 5.81 23.21
C ALA A 411 53.52 5.99 24.09
N ALA A 412 54.59 5.29 23.72
CA ALA A 412 55.91 5.52 24.31
C ALA A 412 56.29 6.99 24.08
N GLY A 413 56.65 7.66 25.18
CA GLY A 413 56.93 9.10 25.22
C GLY A 413 58.22 9.50 24.55
#